data_AF-A0A9X5YUB3-F1
#
_entry.id   AF-A0A9X5YUB3-F1
#
_cell.length_a   1.000
_cell.length_b   1.000
_cell.length_c   1.000
_cell.angle_alpha   90.00
_cell.angle_beta   90.00
_cell.angle_gamma   90.00
#
_symmetry.space_group_name_H-M   'P 1'
#
loop_
_entity.id
_entity.type
_entity.pdbx_description
1 polymer ?
#
loop_
_entity_poly.entity_id
_entity_poly.type
_entity_poly.pdbx_seq_one_letter_code
_entity_poly.pdbx_strand_id
1 'polypeptide(L)'
;MSSKQGRHRRRRRQIISGTAVALAAVAGLVLALTIPGTASASVFGAAYTRTAAWETGYSAQYRVTNTSGSVRGFTLEFDLPAGARLTSLWNAEHRVDGQHVTVTPPSWQRELAPDAAVDVGFVVSTPGGVVDPTQCRIDGSPCVPAGDPAEPTSAPPVTTSAPPSSSSPTASAPAASPSAPATTTAPPATTAPGGGAGHFAPYIDTSLYPPFDLVSAAQATGVKTYTLAFVLAGGGGCTPRWGGVSELNQDGVPGQIGRLRELGGDARVSFGGANGTELAHACGSPAALAAAYGQVISAYGLSQVDFDIEGSSLSDTAANDRRAQAIAQLQRDAASQGRRLDVSFTLPVLPSGLTQTGVALLENARQRGVTVDAVNVMAMDFGDGVAPNPDGRMGGYAIDSVTATQAQVKGVFGLSDTEAWSRLAVTPMIGVNDVRTEVFRQSDARQVAAFAAQHGLAWWSMWSLTRDQPCPGGPADFAQATCSSLDQQPLEFTRIFAAGATG
;
A
#
# COMPACT_ATOMS: atom_id res chain seq x y z
N MET A 1 -52.59 -30.74 57.14
CA MET A 1 -52.35 -32.16 56.86
C MET A 1 -53.69 -32.87 56.70
N SER A 2 -54.11 -33.17 55.48
CA SER A 2 -54.62 -34.51 55.14
C SER A 2 -54.90 -34.63 53.65
N SER A 3 -54.28 -35.65 53.10
CA SER A 3 -54.20 -36.10 51.72
C SER A 3 -55.55 -36.52 51.13
N LYS A 4 -55.74 -36.31 49.82
CA LYS A 4 -55.96 -37.35 48.78
C LYS A 4 -56.51 -36.68 47.51
N GLN A 5 -55.71 -36.64 46.44
CA GLN A 5 -55.73 -37.59 45.31
C GLN A 5 -57.11 -37.76 44.64
N GLY A 6 -57.15 -37.51 43.33
CA GLY A 6 -57.98 -38.34 42.45
C GLY A 6 -58.72 -37.68 41.29
N ARG A 7 -58.00 -37.50 40.19
CA ARG A 7 -58.39 -37.86 38.79
C ARG A 7 -59.63 -37.25 38.10
N HIS A 8 -59.30 -36.67 36.94
CA HIS A 8 -59.94 -36.79 35.61
C HIS A 8 -61.40 -36.33 35.41
N ARG A 9 -61.58 -35.30 34.57
CA ARG A 9 -62.05 -35.48 33.18
C ARG A 9 -62.02 -34.18 32.37
N ARG A 10 -61.38 -34.24 31.20
CA ARG A 10 -61.51 -33.29 30.08
C ARG A 10 -62.89 -33.44 29.41
N ARG A 11 -63.56 -32.32 29.11
CA ARG A 11 -64.41 -32.07 27.92
C ARG A 11 -64.37 -30.56 27.66
N ARG A 12 -63.55 -30.07 26.72
CA ARG A 12 -63.83 -29.80 25.29
C ARG A 12 -65.13 -29.03 25.00
N ARG A 13 -64.91 -27.86 24.38
CA ARG A 13 -65.68 -27.21 23.28
C ARG A 13 -67.00 -26.56 23.69
N GLN A 14 -67.43 -25.40 23.17
CA GLN A 14 -66.92 -24.38 22.24
C GLN A 14 -68.07 -23.34 22.10
N ILE A 15 -67.83 -22.22 21.39
CA ILE A 15 -68.83 -21.37 20.67
C ILE A 15 -69.74 -20.48 21.57
N ILE A 16 -70.24 -19.25 21.29
CA ILE A 16 -70.50 -18.36 20.12
C ILE A 16 -70.51 -16.92 20.70
N SER A 17 -69.72 -15.96 20.19
CA SER A 17 -70.09 -14.80 19.35
C SER A 17 -71.30 -13.95 19.79
N GLY A 18 -71.09 -12.64 19.95
CA GLY A 18 -72.14 -11.64 20.12
C GLY A 18 -71.66 -10.23 19.74
N THR A 19 -71.90 -9.87 18.48
CA THR A 19 -71.95 -8.52 17.87
C THR A 19 -73.07 -7.68 18.53
N ALA A 20 -73.19 -6.35 18.52
CA ALA A 20 -72.64 -5.26 17.71
C ALA A 20 -73.17 -3.88 18.22
N VAL A 21 -72.41 -2.79 17.97
CA VAL A 21 -72.85 -1.45 17.47
C VAL A 21 -73.62 -0.49 18.42
N ALA A 22 -73.50 0.85 18.45
CA ALA A 22 -72.53 1.92 18.12
C ALA A 22 -73.26 3.28 18.36
N LEU A 23 -72.54 4.40 18.61
CA LEU A 23 -72.85 5.83 18.29
C LEU A 23 -71.81 6.75 18.99
N ALA A 24 -70.75 7.24 18.30
CA ALA A 24 -70.52 8.62 17.78
C ALA A 24 -70.36 9.73 18.87
N ALA A 25 -69.39 10.66 18.91
CA ALA A 25 -68.23 11.15 18.13
C ALA A 25 -67.24 11.81 19.15
N VAL A 26 -65.95 12.10 18.89
CA VAL A 26 -65.42 13.34 18.27
C VAL A 26 -63.88 13.21 18.08
N ALA A 27 -63.44 13.56 16.86
CA ALA A 27 -62.14 14.11 16.39
C ALA A 27 -60.80 13.82 17.08
N GLY A 28 -59.85 13.33 16.27
CA GLY A 28 -58.41 13.53 16.46
C GLY A 28 -57.56 12.26 16.38
N LEU A 29 -57.40 11.65 15.20
CA LEU A 29 -56.37 10.63 15.01
C LEU A 29 -55.57 10.91 13.74
N VAL A 30 -54.31 11.28 13.97
CA VAL A 30 -53.25 11.36 12.96
C VAL A 30 -53.16 10.00 12.28
N LEU A 31 -53.42 9.96 10.97
CA LEU A 31 -53.18 8.80 10.14
C LEU A 31 -51.66 8.66 9.95
N ALA A 32 -50.99 7.99 10.88
CA ALA A 32 -49.64 7.50 10.65
C ALA A 32 -49.71 6.42 9.56
N LEU A 33 -49.34 6.77 8.32
CA LEU A 33 -48.97 5.78 7.32
C LEU A 33 -47.74 5.04 7.86
N THR A 34 -47.94 3.85 8.41
CA THR A 34 -46.84 2.92 8.69
C THR A 34 -46.37 2.36 7.35
N ILE A 35 -45.36 3.00 6.77
CA ILE A 35 -44.54 2.38 5.72
C ILE A 35 -43.75 1.27 6.43
N PRO A 36 -43.80 0.00 6.01
CA PRO A 36 -42.87 -1.01 6.49
C PRO A 36 -41.53 -0.75 5.79
N GLY A 37 -40.78 0.22 6.31
CA GLY A 37 -39.39 0.45 5.95
C GLY A 37 -38.50 -0.10 7.06
N THR A 38 -38.39 -1.42 7.18
CA THR A 38 -37.17 -1.97 7.77
C THR A 38 -36.08 -1.74 6.72
N ALA A 39 -35.41 -0.59 6.79
CA ALA A 39 -34.05 -0.52 6.27
C ALA A 39 -33.26 -1.52 7.12
N SER A 40 -33.08 -2.74 6.60
CA SER A 40 -32.01 -3.59 7.08
C SER A 40 -30.74 -2.81 6.79
N ALA A 41 -30.17 -2.16 7.81
CA ALA A 41 -28.80 -1.68 7.72
C ALA A 41 -27.99 -2.91 7.28
N SER A 42 -27.42 -2.86 6.09
CA SER A 42 -26.59 -3.94 5.57
C SER A 42 -25.44 -4.10 6.56
N VAL A 43 -25.48 -5.20 7.32
CA VAL A 43 -24.56 -5.48 8.42
C VAL A 43 -23.12 -5.68 7.91
N PHE A 44 -22.99 -5.88 6.60
CA PHE A 44 -21.76 -5.84 5.82
C PHE A 44 -22.04 -5.04 4.54
N GLY A 45 -21.24 -4.02 4.24
CA GLY A 45 -21.53 -3.09 3.15
C GLY A 45 -20.29 -2.40 2.59
N ALA A 46 -20.37 -1.95 1.35
CA ALA A 46 -19.34 -1.14 0.71
C ALA A 46 -19.92 0.24 0.32
N ALA A 47 -19.22 1.32 0.66
CA ALA A 47 -19.60 2.68 0.32
C ALA A 47 -18.56 3.32 -0.59
N TYR A 48 -19.00 3.89 -1.72
CA TYR A 48 -18.14 4.58 -2.67
C TYR A 48 -17.87 6.01 -2.22
N THR A 49 -16.63 6.48 -2.42
CA THR A 49 -16.29 7.89 -2.31
C THR A 49 -15.25 8.25 -3.38
N ARG A 50 -15.53 9.28 -4.17
CA ARG A 50 -14.52 9.88 -5.05
C ARG A 50 -13.62 10.78 -4.22
N THR A 51 -12.31 10.56 -4.26
CA THR A 51 -11.35 11.29 -3.43
C THR A 51 -10.70 12.46 -4.17
N ALA A 52 -10.49 12.34 -5.48
CA ALA A 52 -10.09 13.46 -6.34
C ALA A 52 -10.53 13.22 -7.80
N ALA A 53 -10.59 14.28 -8.60
CA ALA A 53 -10.91 14.23 -10.03
C ALA A 53 -10.09 15.25 -10.82
N TRP A 54 -9.73 14.89 -12.06
CA TRP A 54 -9.07 15.75 -13.04
C TRP A 54 -9.64 15.48 -14.43
N GLU A 55 -9.18 16.22 -15.44
CA GLU A 55 -9.80 16.22 -16.77
C GLU A 55 -9.87 14.83 -17.44
N THR A 56 -8.88 13.97 -17.17
CA THR A 56 -8.71 12.67 -17.83
C THR A 56 -8.79 11.48 -16.87
N GLY A 57 -9.25 11.67 -15.64
CA GLY A 57 -9.35 10.59 -14.66
C GLY A 57 -9.77 11.02 -13.26
N TYR A 58 -9.85 10.06 -12.35
CA TYR A 58 -10.18 10.29 -10.96
C TYR A 58 -9.57 9.22 -10.04
N SER A 59 -9.41 9.56 -8.77
CA SER A 59 -9.14 8.61 -7.69
C SER A 59 -10.38 8.45 -6.83
N ALA A 60 -10.60 7.24 -6.33
CA ALA A 60 -11.75 6.92 -5.50
C ALA A 60 -11.43 5.76 -4.55
N GLN A 61 -12.34 5.52 -3.62
CA GLN A 61 -12.26 4.41 -2.69
C GLN A 61 -13.62 3.77 -2.43
N TYR A 62 -13.59 2.48 -2.12
CA TYR A 62 -14.67 1.77 -1.46
C TYR A 62 -14.31 1.47 -0.02
N ARG A 63 -15.08 2.01 0.92
CA ARG A 63 -15.00 1.63 2.33
C ARG A 63 -15.87 0.41 2.56
N VAL A 64 -15.25 -0.76 2.75
CA VAL A 64 -15.94 -2.01 3.11
C VAL A 64 -16.02 -2.08 4.63
N THR A 65 -17.23 -2.07 5.18
CA THR A 65 -17.48 -2.03 6.63
C THR A 65 -18.20 -3.30 7.07
N ASN A 66 -17.72 -3.91 8.14
CA ASN A 66 -18.39 -4.99 8.84
C ASN A 66 -18.92 -4.49 10.19
N THR A 67 -20.24 -4.44 10.34
CA THR A 67 -20.92 -4.15 11.62
C THR A 67 -21.56 -5.41 12.22
N SER A 68 -21.17 -6.58 11.68
CA SER A 68 -21.71 -7.91 12.02
C SER A 68 -20.66 -8.76 12.75
N GLY A 69 -20.91 -10.07 12.86
CA GLY A 69 -19.88 -11.03 13.29
C GLY A 69 -18.68 -11.04 12.33
N SER A 70 -17.60 -11.74 12.69
CA SER A 70 -16.40 -11.81 11.84
C SER A 70 -16.72 -12.33 10.43
N VAL A 71 -16.31 -11.58 9.40
CA VAL A 71 -16.50 -11.92 7.99
C VAL A 71 -15.17 -12.42 7.42
N ARG A 72 -15.17 -13.59 6.78
CA ARG A 72 -14.00 -14.18 6.11
C ARG A 72 -14.15 -14.12 4.60
N GLY A 73 -13.34 -13.28 3.96
CA GLY A 73 -13.43 -12.99 2.54
C GLY A 73 -14.59 -12.03 2.22
N PHE A 74 -14.44 -11.30 1.12
CA PHE A 74 -15.53 -10.57 0.47
C PHE A 74 -15.27 -10.49 -1.02
N THR A 75 -16.30 -10.28 -1.82
CA THR A 75 -16.20 -9.99 -3.25
C THR A 75 -16.90 -8.67 -3.51
N LEU A 76 -16.12 -7.63 -3.81
CA LEU A 76 -16.60 -6.34 -4.26
C LEU A 76 -16.52 -6.28 -5.79
N GLU A 77 -17.63 -6.00 -6.45
CA GLU A 77 -17.73 -5.94 -7.91
C GLU A 77 -18.27 -4.58 -8.31
N PHE A 78 -17.72 -3.97 -9.37
CA PHE A 78 -18.24 -2.73 -9.95
C PHE A 78 -17.86 -2.58 -11.42
N ASP A 79 -18.65 -1.82 -12.17
CA ASP A 79 -18.44 -1.55 -13.59
C ASP A 79 -17.92 -0.13 -13.82
N LEU A 80 -16.79 -0.01 -14.52
CA LEU A 80 -16.28 1.27 -15.01
C LEU A 80 -17.07 1.74 -16.24
N PRO A 81 -17.20 3.05 -16.47
CA PRO A 81 -17.92 3.57 -17.63
C PRO A 81 -17.20 3.26 -18.95
N ALA A 82 -17.94 3.34 -20.07
CA ALA A 82 -17.41 3.07 -21.40
C ALA A 82 -16.18 3.92 -21.73
N GLY A 83 -15.09 3.25 -22.12
CA GLY A 83 -13.81 3.90 -22.44
C GLY A 83 -12.94 4.23 -21.23
N ALA A 84 -13.46 4.08 -20.00
CA ALA A 84 -12.65 4.19 -18.80
C ALA A 84 -11.84 2.93 -18.56
N ARG A 85 -10.69 3.10 -17.89
CA ARG A 85 -9.80 2.00 -17.53
C ARG A 85 -9.31 2.20 -16.11
N LEU A 86 -9.40 1.14 -15.30
CA LEU A 86 -8.67 1.05 -14.05
C LEU A 86 -7.19 1.20 -14.39
N THR A 87 -6.49 2.10 -13.72
CA THR A 87 -5.04 2.29 -13.88
C THR A 87 -4.26 1.77 -12.69
N SER A 88 -4.89 1.74 -11.51
CA SER A 88 -4.33 1.18 -10.28
C SER A 88 -5.42 0.87 -9.26
N LEU A 89 -5.11 -0.04 -8.33
CA LEU A 89 -5.92 -0.38 -7.16
C LEU A 89 -5.00 -0.87 -6.04
N TRP A 90 -5.24 -0.40 -4.81
CA TRP A 90 -4.46 -0.74 -3.62
C TRP A 90 -5.37 -1.19 -2.46
N ASN A 91 -4.77 -1.77 -1.42
CA ASN A 91 -5.42 -2.35 -0.23
C ASN A 91 -6.39 -3.51 -0.52
N ALA A 92 -6.34 -4.10 -1.71
CA ALA A 92 -7.06 -5.32 -2.05
C ALA A 92 -6.45 -6.01 -3.27
N GLU A 93 -6.83 -7.27 -3.48
CA GLU A 93 -6.60 -8.01 -4.72
C GLU A 93 -7.69 -7.67 -5.73
N HIS A 94 -7.37 -7.67 -7.02
CA HIS A 94 -8.35 -7.37 -8.07
C HIS A 94 -8.12 -8.14 -9.37
N ARG A 95 -9.18 -8.26 -10.16
CA ARG A 95 -9.18 -8.72 -11.55
C ARG A 95 -10.03 -7.78 -12.39
N VAL A 96 -9.59 -7.52 -13.62
CA VAL A 96 -10.31 -6.67 -14.58
C VAL A 96 -10.65 -7.48 -15.81
N ASP A 97 -11.93 -7.53 -16.17
CA ASP A 97 -12.42 -8.07 -17.44
C ASP A 97 -13.20 -6.98 -18.19
N GLY A 98 -12.54 -6.39 -19.19
CA GLY A 98 -13.05 -5.21 -19.89
C GLY A 98 -13.23 -4.01 -18.95
N GLN A 99 -14.48 -3.69 -18.62
CA GLN A 99 -14.86 -2.62 -17.69
C GLN A 99 -15.28 -3.15 -16.30
N HIS A 100 -15.45 -4.46 -16.16
CA HIS A 100 -15.87 -5.09 -14.93
C HIS A 100 -14.65 -5.29 -14.02
N VAL A 101 -14.72 -4.79 -12.79
CA VAL A 101 -13.68 -4.92 -11.78
C VAL A 101 -14.22 -5.80 -10.65
N THR A 102 -13.51 -6.89 -10.38
CA THR A 102 -13.75 -7.76 -9.23
C THR A 102 -12.62 -7.58 -8.23
N VAL A 103 -12.95 -7.35 -6.97
CA VAL A 103 -12.04 -7.05 -5.87
C VAL A 103 -12.27 -8.02 -4.72
N THR A 104 -11.20 -8.54 -4.14
CA THR A 104 -11.22 -9.44 -2.98
C THR A 104 -10.27 -8.94 -1.91
N PRO A 105 -10.51 -9.24 -0.61
CA PRO A 105 -9.62 -8.80 0.46
C PRO A 105 -8.21 -9.32 0.22
N PRO A 106 -7.21 -8.57 0.68
CA PRO A 106 -5.83 -8.98 0.48
C PRO A 106 -5.50 -10.23 1.29
N SER A 107 -4.55 -11.02 0.80
CA SER A 107 -4.25 -12.34 1.38
C SER A 107 -3.85 -12.33 2.87
N TRP A 108 -3.37 -11.20 3.39
CA TRP A 108 -2.97 -10.98 4.79
C TRP A 108 -4.09 -10.45 5.69
N GLN A 109 -5.16 -9.86 5.15
CA GLN A 109 -6.34 -9.39 5.88
C GLN A 109 -7.63 -10.01 5.33
N ARG A 110 -7.68 -11.35 5.34
CA ARG A 110 -8.85 -12.12 4.86
C ARG A 110 -10.03 -12.06 5.82
N GLU A 111 -9.79 -11.71 7.07
CA GLU A 111 -10.82 -11.63 8.10
C GLU A 111 -11.05 -10.17 8.48
N LEU A 112 -12.27 -9.68 8.30
CA LEU A 112 -12.69 -8.37 8.77
C LEU A 112 -13.48 -8.57 10.07
N ALA A 113 -12.87 -8.16 11.19
CA ALA A 113 -13.48 -8.27 12.51
C ALA A 113 -14.80 -7.47 12.62
N PRO A 114 -15.66 -7.78 13.60
CA PRO A 114 -16.79 -6.91 13.95
C PRO A 114 -16.34 -5.47 14.16
N ASP A 115 -17.13 -4.53 13.64
CA ASP A 115 -16.90 -3.08 13.69
C ASP A 115 -15.61 -2.60 12.99
N ALA A 116 -14.97 -3.46 12.18
CA ALA A 116 -13.83 -3.09 11.36
C ALA A 116 -14.23 -2.63 9.95
N ALA A 117 -13.34 -1.86 9.33
CA ALA A 117 -13.49 -1.42 7.95
C ALA A 117 -12.14 -1.46 7.22
N VAL A 118 -12.18 -1.72 5.92
CA VAL A 118 -11.04 -1.62 5.00
C VAL A 118 -11.39 -0.66 3.86
N ASP A 119 -10.45 0.22 3.52
CA ASP A 119 -10.58 1.15 2.41
C ASP A 119 -9.82 0.61 1.20
N VAL A 120 -10.56 0.20 0.17
CA VAL A 120 -10.02 -0.19 -1.14
C VAL A 120 -9.95 1.03 -2.03
N GLY A 121 -8.75 1.56 -2.27
CA GLY A 121 -8.56 2.73 -3.13
C GLY A 121 -8.17 2.33 -4.56
N PHE A 122 -8.52 3.18 -5.53
CA PHE A 122 -8.22 2.94 -6.94
C PHE A 122 -8.17 4.24 -7.76
N VAL A 123 -7.50 4.19 -8.91
CA VAL A 123 -7.47 5.26 -9.90
C VAL A 123 -8.02 4.76 -11.23
N VAL A 124 -8.78 5.64 -11.89
CA VAL A 124 -9.40 5.39 -13.18
C VAL A 124 -8.99 6.49 -14.16
N SER A 125 -8.56 6.07 -15.35
CA SER A 125 -8.42 6.96 -16.50
C SER A 125 -9.74 7.03 -17.26
N THR A 126 -10.21 8.24 -17.55
CA THR A 126 -11.49 8.52 -18.21
C THR A 126 -11.31 9.58 -19.31
N PRO A 127 -10.92 9.19 -20.54
CA PRO A 127 -10.72 10.13 -21.64
C PRO A 127 -11.99 10.89 -22.06
N GLY A 128 -13.18 10.35 -21.74
CA GLY A 128 -14.49 10.92 -22.05
C GLY A 128 -15.11 11.75 -20.92
N GLY A 129 -14.34 12.11 -19.89
CA GLY A 129 -14.82 12.82 -18.70
C GLY A 129 -15.10 11.90 -17.51
N VAL A 130 -15.14 12.49 -16.32
CA VAL A 130 -15.20 11.77 -15.04
C VAL A 130 -16.63 11.28 -14.76
N VAL A 131 -16.82 9.96 -14.77
CA VAL A 131 -18.08 9.28 -14.45
C VAL A 131 -17.78 8.19 -13.43
N ASP A 132 -18.60 8.10 -12.37
CA ASP A 132 -18.40 7.13 -11.30
C ASP A 132 -18.70 5.69 -11.72
N PRO A 133 -18.14 4.68 -11.04
CA PRO A 133 -18.48 3.29 -11.28
C PRO A 133 -19.94 2.99 -10.98
N THR A 134 -20.51 2.03 -11.70
CA THR A 134 -21.89 1.58 -11.53
C THR A 134 -21.96 0.10 -11.14
N GLN A 135 -23.16 -0.43 -10.90
CA GLN A 135 -23.40 -1.84 -10.58
C GLN A 135 -22.59 -2.38 -9.39
N CYS A 136 -22.29 -1.52 -8.41
CA CYS A 136 -21.53 -1.94 -7.25
C CYS A 136 -22.27 -3.03 -6.46
N ARG A 137 -21.60 -4.16 -6.21
CA ARG A 137 -22.06 -5.26 -5.37
C ARG A 137 -20.99 -5.68 -4.38
N ILE A 138 -21.41 -6.00 -3.16
CA ILE A 138 -20.59 -6.63 -2.13
C ILE A 138 -21.23 -7.97 -1.76
N ASP A 139 -20.52 -9.07 -2.02
CA ASP A 139 -21.03 -10.45 -1.92
C ASP A 139 -22.39 -10.64 -2.60
N GLY A 140 -22.53 -10.07 -3.81
CA GLY A 140 -23.75 -10.09 -4.61
C GLY A 140 -24.85 -9.11 -4.18
N SER A 141 -24.75 -8.54 -2.97
CA SER A 141 -25.69 -7.53 -2.46
C SER A 141 -25.35 -6.14 -3.02
N PRO A 142 -26.32 -5.32 -3.43
CA PRO A 142 -26.04 -3.95 -3.89
C PRO A 142 -25.27 -3.16 -2.82
N CYS A 143 -24.24 -2.43 -3.24
CA CYS A 143 -23.54 -1.50 -2.35
C CYS A 143 -24.49 -0.41 -1.84
N VAL A 144 -24.17 0.13 -0.66
CA VAL A 144 -24.93 1.26 -0.13
C VAL A 144 -24.68 2.46 -1.07
N PRO A 145 -25.72 3.22 -1.47
CA PRO A 145 -25.53 4.41 -2.28
C PRO A 145 -24.49 5.32 -1.61
N ALA A 146 -23.68 6.01 -2.41
CA ALA A 146 -22.80 7.07 -1.91
C ALA A 146 -23.66 8.04 -1.09
N GLY A 147 -23.57 7.93 0.24
CA GLY A 147 -24.15 8.93 1.12
C GLY A 147 -23.23 10.13 1.02
N ASP A 148 -23.74 11.23 0.49
CA ASP A 148 -23.13 12.54 0.75
C ASP A 148 -22.91 12.64 2.27
N PRO A 149 -21.72 13.02 2.76
CA PRO A 149 -21.56 13.33 4.17
C PRO A 149 -22.56 14.42 4.50
N ALA A 150 -23.48 14.12 5.43
CA ALA A 150 -24.31 15.14 6.05
C ALA A 150 -23.36 16.18 6.67
N GLU A 151 -23.28 17.34 6.03
CA GLU A 151 -22.56 18.51 6.50
C GLU A 151 -23.09 18.90 7.89
N PRO A 152 -22.26 18.95 8.94
CA PRO A 152 -22.67 19.60 10.18
C PRO A 152 -22.61 21.11 9.96
N THR A 153 -23.73 21.69 9.56
CA THR A 153 -23.96 23.14 9.59
C THR A 153 -23.78 23.67 11.02
N SER A 154 -22.77 24.54 11.24
CA SER A 154 -22.94 25.86 11.89
C SER A 154 -21.60 26.58 12.12
N ALA A 155 -21.32 27.63 11.34
CA ALA A 155 -20.57 28.81 11.79
C ALA A 155 -20.88 30.02 10.86
N PRO A 156 -20.98 31.25 11.41
CA PRO A 156 -21.61 32.40 10.73
C PRO A 156 -20.68 33.08 9.69
N PRO A 157 -21.26 33.87 8.75
CA PRO A 157 -20.52 34.37 7.59
C PRO A 157 -19.58 35.52 7.95
N VAL A 158 -18.28 35.35 7.66
CA VAL A 158 -17.32 36.46 7.63
C VAL A 158 -17.24 36.98 6.21
N THR A 159 -17.59 38.25 6.04
CA THR A 159 -17.50 38.99 4.79
C THR A 159 -16.05 39.38 4.53
N THR A 160 -15.46 38.91 3.43
CA THR A 160 -14.17 39.38 2.91
C THR A 160 -14.37 40.17 1.63
N SER A 161 -14.17 41.48 1.72
CA SER A 161 -14.03 42.37 0.56
C SER A 161 -12.66 42.18 -0.09
N ALA A 162 -12.64 41.97 -1.40
CA ALA A 162 -11.43 41.93 -2.22
C ALA A 162 -10.86 43.35 -2.49
N PRO A 163 -9.53 43.55 -2.47
CA PRO A 163 -8.89 44.69 -3.12
C PRO A 163 -8.40 44.35 -4.54
N PRO A 164 -8.30 45.35 -5.45
CA PRO A 164 -8.18 45.14 -6.89
C PRO A 164 -6.73 44.95 -7.37
N SER A 165 -6.63 44.36 -8.56
CA SER A 165 -5.42 44.21 -9.37
C SER A 165 -4.79 45.55 -9.77
N SER A 166 -3.46 45.63 -9.77
CA SER A 166 -2.72 46.72 -10.42
C SER A 166 -1.52 46.18 -11.21
N SER A 167 -1.34 46.77 -12.39
CA SER A 167 -0.49 46.45 -13.53
C SER A 167 1.04 46.59 -13.35
N SER A 168 1.78 45.92 -14.24
CA SER A 168 3.21 45.97 -14.53
C SER A 168 3.85 47.37 -14.60
N PRO A 169 5.20 47.43 -14.58
CA PRO A 169 5.87 47.86 -15.80
C PRO A 169 7.12 47.05 -16.22
N THR A 170 7.40 47.19 -17.51
CA THR A 170 8.45 46.65 -18.37
C THR A 170 9.81 47.33 -18.18
N ALA A 171 10.91 46.58 -18.34
CA ALA A 171 12.22 46.97 -18.94
C ALA A 171 13.29 45.94 -18.53
N SER A 172 14.35 45.58 -19.26
CA SER A 172 14.77 45.69 -20.66
C SER A 172 16.03 44.80 -20.75
N ALA A 173 16.20 44.04 -21.83
CA ALA A 173 17.41 43.27 -22.11
C ALA A 173 18.61 44.18 -22.44
N PRO A 174 19.85 43.67 -22.35
CA PRO A 174 20.67 43.61 -23.57
C PRO A 174 21.46 42.30 -23.77
N ALA A 175 22.04 42.19 -24.96
CA ALA A 175 22.33 40.98 -25.72
C ALA A 175 23.79 40.45 -25.66
N ALA A 176 23.89 39.12 -25.85
CA ALA A 176 24.79 38.29 -26.68
C ALA A 176 26.35 38.39 -26.70
N SER A 177 26.93 37.17 -26.53
CA SER A 177 28.06 36.53 -27.26
C SER A 177 29.53 36.85 -26.90
N PRO A 178 30.52 35.94 -27.14
CA PRO A 178 30.50 34.80 -28.09
C PRO A 178 30.95 33.42 -27.59
N SER A 179 30.65 32.44 -28.44
CA SER A 179 30.98 31.01 -28.42
C SER A 179 32.47 30.73 -28.69
N ALA A 180 33.00 29.67 -28.07
CA ALA A 180 34.27 29.03 -28.43
C ALA A 180 34.08 27.50 -28.55
N PRO A 181 34.81 26.81 -29.46
CA PRO A 181 34.46 25.46 -29.91
C PRO A 181 34.99 24.37 -28.98
N ALA A 182 34.12 23.45 -28.56
CA ALA A 182 34.53 22.24 -27.85
C ALA A 182 34.47 21.03 -28.78
N THR A 183 35.66 20.51 -29.03
CA THR A 183 36.02 19.26 -29.71
C THR A 183 35.30 18.03 -29.17
N THR A 184 34.88 17.18 -30.09
CA THR A 184 34.43 15.80 -29.92
C THR A 184 35.45 14.98 -29.12
N THR A 185 35.07 14.49 -27.93
CA THR A 185 35.83 13.48 -27.19
C THR A 185 34.87 12.40 -26.66
N ALA A 186 35.25 11.14 -26.87
CA ALA A 186 34.51 9.94 -26.49
C ALA A 186 34.22 9.85 -24.96
N PRO A 187 33.23 9.07 -24.52
CA PRO A 187 32.88 8.95 -23.10
C PRO A 187 34.03 8.28 -22.31
N PRO A 188 34.48 8.82 -21.17
CA PRO A 188 35.37 8.10 -20.27
C PRO A 188 34.58 7.05 -19.49
N ALA A 189 35.15 5.85 -19.43
CA ALA A 189 34.72 4.78 -18.54
C ALA A 189 34.96 5.14 -17.06
N THR A 190 33.98 4.77 -16.24
CA THR A 190 34.03 4.35 -14.83
C THR A 190 35.01 5.07 -13.88
N THR A 191 34.45 5.82 -12.94
CA THR A 191 34.97 5.86 -11.56
C THR A 191 33.77 5.96 -10.62
N ALA A 192 33.56 4.93 -9.80
CA ALA A 192 32.56 4.94 -8.74
C ALA A 192 32.93 6.02 -7.70
N PRO A 193 32.03 6.94 -7.33
CA PRO A 193 32.22 7.76 -6.15
C PRO A 193 31.86 6.94 -4.92
N GLY A 194 32.83 6.77 -4.02
CA GLY A 194 32.60 6.21 -2.70
C GLY A 194 31.91 7.19 -1.75
N GLY A 195 31.15 6.61 -0.82
CA GLY A 195 31.10 7.03 0.58
C GLY A 195 30.42 8.36 0.91
N GLY A 196 29.09 8.37 0.96
CA GLY A 196 28.29 9.40 1.64
C GLY A 196 26.91 9.58 1.00
N ALA A 197 25.83 9.34 1.76
CA ALA A 197 24.41 9.51 1.41
C ALA A 197 23.65 8.33 0.73
N GLY A 198 23.98 7.07 1.07
CA GLY A 198 23.36 5.87 0.44
C GLY A 198 22.50 4.95 1.34
N HIS A 199 22.29 5.29 2.62
CA HIS A 199 21.70 4.36 3.60
C HIS A 199 20.19 4.56 3.87
N PHE A 200 19.54 5.53 3.23
CA PHE A 200 18.08 5.69 3.32
C PHE A 200 17.44 5.62 1.94
N ALA A 201 16.57 4.62 1.74
CA ALA A 201 15.90 4.37 0.45
C ALA A 201 14.41 4.11 0.65
N PRO A 202 13.55 5.16 0.74
CA PRO A 202 12.13 5.00 1.05
C PRO A 202 11.37 4.31 -0.09
N TYR A 203 10.31 3.58 0.26
CA TYR A 203 9.36 3.07 -0.73
C TYR A 203 8.50 4.19 -1.30
N ILE A 204 8.19 4.11 -2.59
CA ILE A 204 7.19 4.94 -3.26
C ILE A 204 6.15 4.01 -3.88
N ASP A 205 4.90 4.15 -3.46
CA ASP A 205 3.78 3.53 -4.16
C ASP A 205 3.55 4.29 -5.48
N THR A 206 3.99 3.68 -6.57
CA THR A 206 3.90 4.22 -7.94
C THR A 206 2.48 4.23 -8.47
N SER A 207 1.59 3.45 -7.85
CA SER A 207 0.22 3.26 -8.32
C SER A 207 -0.71 4.44 -7.95
N LEU A 208 -0.26 5.35 -7.08
CA LEU A 208 -1.06 6.47 -6.61
C LEU A 208 -1.11 7.61 -7.65
N TYR A 209 -2.23 8.34 -7.64
CA TYR A 209 -2.41 9.55 -8.44
C TYR A 209 -2.65 10.78 -7.55
N PRO A 210 -2.08 11.96 -7.89
CA PRO A 210 -1.12 12.19 -8.98
C PRO A 210 0.19 11.41 -8.77
N PRO A 211 0.92 11.05 -9.85
CA PRO A 211 2.19 10.37 -9.71
C PRO A 211 3.13 11.16 -8.81
N PHE A 212 3.79 10.48 -7.88
CA PHE A 212 4.71 11.13 -6.95
C PHE A 212 5.86 11.83 -7.71
N ASP A 213 6.17 13.07 -7.33
CA ASP A 213 7.27 13.84 -7.91
C ASP A 213 8.61 13.47 -7.24
N LEU A 214 9.21 12.41 -7.77
CA LEU A 214 10.50 11.85 -7.35
C LEU A 214 11.63 12.89 -7.44
N VAL A 215 11.64 13.68 -8.52
CA VAL A 215 12.72 14.63 -8.79
C VAL A 215 12.67 15.79 -7.80
N SER A 216 11.49 16.36 -7.57
CA SER A 216 11.31 17.44 -6.60
C SER A 216 11.62 16.97 -5.17
N ALA A 217 11.21 15.76 -4.80
CA ALA A 217 11.54 15.19 -3.49
C ALA A 217 13.06 15.01 -3.30
N ALA A 218 13.77 14.51 -4.32
CA ALA A 218 15.22 14.35 -4.29
C ALA A 218 15.95 15.70 -4.17
N GLN A 219 15.47 16.74 -4.85
CA GLN A 219 16.01 18.09 -4.74
C GLN A 219 15.76 18.72 -3.36
N ALA A 220 14.55 18.53 -2.82
CA ALA A 220 14.15 19.14 -1.56
C ALA A 220 14.82 18.50 -0.33
N THR A 221 15.19 17.22 -0.41
CA THR A 221 15.67 16.43 0.74
C THR A 221 17.12 15.99 0.61
N GLY A 222 17.66 15.98 -0.61
CA GLY A 222 18.98 15.42 -0.88
C GLY A 222 19.03 13.90 -0.93
N VAL A 223 17.91 13.19 -0.68
CA VAL A 223 17.84 11.73 -0.81
C VAL A 223 18.09 11.31 -2.26
N LYS A 224 18.91 10.27 -2.44
CA LYS A 224 19.40 9.82 -3.76
C LYS A 224 18.96 8.42 -4.14
N THR A 225 18.56 7.60 -3.19
CA THR A 225 18.14 6.21 -3.43
C THR A 225 16.67 6.04 -3.07
N TYR A 226 15.94 5.29 -3.89
CA TYR A 226 14.50 5.07 -3.72
C TYR A 226 14.12 3.65 -4.12
N THR A 227 13.08 3.10 -3.50
CA THR A 227 12.49 1.81 -3.89
C THR A 227 11.12 2.06 -4.51
N LEU A 228 10.96 1.75 -5.79
CA LEU A 228 9.69 1.94 -6.51
C LEU A 228 8.85 0.66 -6.42
N ALA A 229 7.64 0.80 -5.89
CA ALA A 229 6.73 -0.29 -5.58
C ALA A 229 5.39 -0.13 -6.33
N PHE A 230 4.78 -1.17 -6.88
CA PHE A 230 5.30 -2.53 -7.10
C PHE A 230 5.08 -2.95 -8.55
N VAL A 231 5.98 -3.80 -9.05
CA VAL A 231 5.73 -4.58 -10.26
C VAL A 231 5.06 -5.91 -9.90
N LEU A 232 3.93 -6.17 -10.54
CA LEU A 232 3.12 -7.37 -10.39
C LEU A 232 2.84 -8.00 -11.76
N ALA A 233 2.27 -9.21 -11.75
CA ALA A 233 1.71 -9.82 -12.94
C ALA A 233 0.41 -9.10 -13.34
N GLY A 234 0.21 -8.90 -14.64
CA GLY A 234 -1.05 -8.35 -15.13
C GLY A 234 -1.42 -8.79 -16.54
N GLY A 235 -2.60 -8.35 -17.00
CA GLY A 235 -3.20 -8.83 -18.25
C GLY A 235 -3.57 -10.33 -18.23
N GLY A 236 -3.79 -10.90 -17.05
CA GLY A 236 -4.17 -12.31 -16.88
C GLY A 236 -3.03 -13.33 -17.03
N GLY A 237 -1.77 -12.90 -17.05
CA GLY A 237 -0.63 -13.81 -17.23
C GLY A 237 0.70 -13.26 -16.71
N CYS A 238 1.79 -13.87 -17.14
CA CYS A 238 3.18 -13.57 -16.75
C CYS A 238 3.73 -12.29 -17.44
N THR A 239 2.97 -11.19 -17.42
CA THR A 239 3.40 -9.91 -17.99
C THR A 239 3.65 -8.91 -16.85
N PRO A 240 4.86 -8.36 -16.71
CA PRO A 240 5.17 -7.39 -15.65
C PRO A 240 4.47 -6.05 -15.90
N ARG A 241 3.77 -5.55 -14.88
CA ARG A 241 3.05 -4.26 -14.89
C ARG A 241 3.14 -3.57 -13.54
N TRP A 242 3.16 -2.23 -13.54
CA TRP A 242 3.05 -1.46 -12.31
C TRP A 242 1.65 -1.61 -11.72
N GLY A 243 1.57 -1.99 -10.45
CA GLY A 243 0.32 -2.31 -9.77
C GLY A 243 -0.48 -3.45 -10.42
N GLY A 244 0.11 -4.23 -11.33
CA GLY A 244 -0.59 -5.25 -12.12
C GLY A 244 -1.43 -4.70 -13.27
N VAL A 245 -1.38 -3.38 -13.52
CA VAL A 245 -2.29 -2.70 -14.44
C VAL A 245 -1.53 -1.85 -15.45
N SER A 246 -0.69 -0.93 -14.98
CA SER A 246 -0.02 0.07 -15.82
C SER A 246 1.20 -0.53 -16.55
N GLU A 247 1.34 -0.21 -17.84
CA GLU A 247 2.50 -0.63 -18.63
C GLU A 247 3.77 0.01 -18.10
N LEU A 248 4.91 -0.67 -18.26
CA LEU A 248 6.22 -0.18 -17.78
C LEU A 248 6.56 1.22 -18.33
N ASN A 249 6.18 1.56 -19.56
CA ASN A 249 6.50 2.85 -20.15
C ASN A 249 5.43 3.94 -19.95
N GLN A 250 4.33 3.64 -19.26
CA GLN A 250 3.23 4.59 -19.04
C GLN A 250 3.17 5.12 -17.61
N ASP A 251 3.96 4.55 -16.69
CA ASP A 251 3.95 4.98 -15.30
C ASP A 251 4.77 6.26 -15.09
N GLY A 252 4.13 7.26 -14.47
CA GLY A 252 4.70 8.59 -14.26
C GLY A 252 5.85 8.64 -13.27
N VAL A 253 5.93 7.71 -12.31
CA VAL A 253 7.02 7.70 -11.31
C VAL A 253 8.29 7.06 -11.87
N PRO A 254 8.29 5.82 -12.40
CA PRO A 254 9.46 5.22 -13.05
C PRO A 254 9.96 6.01 -14.27
N GLY A 255 9.07 6.74 -14.96
CA GLY A 255 9.47 7.68 -16.02
C GLY A 255 10.38 8.83 -15.54
N GLN A 256 10.57 9.00 -14.23
CA GLN A 256 11.48 9.99 -13.64
C GLN A 256 12.87 9.44 -13.33
N ILE A 257 13.13 8.12 -13.42
CA ILE A 257 14.41 7.50 -13.04
C ILE A 257 15.61 8.13 -13.77
N GLY A 258 15.47 8.42 -15.08
CA GLY A 258 16.54 9.08 -15.84
C GLY A 258 16.93 10.45 -15.26
N ARG A 259 15.93 11.25 -14.88
CA ARG A 259 16.15 12.57 -14.24
C ARG A 259 16.67 12.44 -12.81
N LEU A 260 16.27 11.40 -12.07
CA LEU A 260 16.87 11.11 -10.77
C LEU A 260 18.38 10.81 -10.91
N ARG A 261 18.77 10.05 -11.95
CA ARG A 261 20.18 9.75 -12.25
C ARG A 261 20.99 10.98 -12.65
N GLU A 262 20.38 11.94 -13.35
CA GLU A 262 21.00 13.25 -13.60
C GLU A 262 21.30 14.02 -12.30
N LEU A 263 20.54 13.77 -11.22
CA LEU A 263 20.80 14.30 -9.88
C LEU A 263 21.77 13.45 -9.04
N GLY A 264 22.39 12.43 -9.63
CA GLY A 264 23.30 11.50 -8.95
C GLY A 264 22.59 10.46 -8.07
N GLY A 265 21.28 10.25 -8.26
CA GLY A 265 20.51 9.21 -7.60
C GLY A 265 20.31 7.96 -8.44
N ASP A 266 19.66 6.95 -7.86
CA ASP A 266 19.21 5.75 -8.59
C ASP A 266 17.98 5.13 -7.90
N ALA A 267 17.33 4.20 -8.59
CA ALA A 267 16.14 3.51 -8.10
C ALA A 267 16.32 1.99 -8.08
N ARG A 268 15.81 1.38 -7.01
CA ARG A 268 15.51 -0.05 -6.92
C ARG A 268 14.05 -0.26 -7.33
N VAL A 269 13.75 -1.31 -8.08
CA VAL A 269 12.36 -1.71 -8.35
C VAL A 269 12.00 -2.91 -7.50
N SER A 270 10.87 -2.82 -6.79
CA SER A 270 10.34 -3.91 -5.99
C SER A 270 9.25 -4.68 -6.72
N PHE A 271 9.37 -6.00 -6.72
CA PHE A 271 8.39 -6.96 -7.24
C PHE A 271 7.59 -7.57 -6.11
N GLY A 272 6.28 -7.74 -6.30
CA GLY A 272 5.40 -8.34 -5.30
C GLY A 272 4.67 -7.28 -4.47
N GLY A 273 4.84 -7.34 -3.15
CA GLY A 273 4.10 -6.55 -2.19
C GLY A 273 2.79 -7.21 -1.74
N ALA A 274 2.07 -6.54 -0.86
CA ALA A 274 0.95 -7.08 -0.12
C ALA A 274 -0.29 -7.42 -0.98
N ASN A 275 -0.40 -6.83 -2.18
CA ASN A 275 -1.58 -6.87 -3.04
C ASN A 275 -1.27 -7.35 -4.46
N GLY A 276 -2.27 -7.94 -5.12
CA GLY A 276 -2.19 -8.36 -6.51
C GLY A 276 -1.51 -9.73 -6.72
N THR A 277 -1.27 -10.08 -7.98
CA THR A 277 -0.65 -11.37 -8.32
C THR A 277 0.86 -11.20 -8.52
N GLU A 278 1.66 -11.76 -7.62
CA GLU A 278 3.11 -11.76 -7.79
C GLU A 278 3.54 -12.61 -9.01
N LEU A 279 4.59 -12.17 -9.71
CA LEU A 279 5.00 -12.74 -11.00
C LEU A 279 5.38 -14.23 -10.91
N ALA A 280 6.03 -14.66 -9.82
CA ALA A 280 6.34 -16.08 -9.66
C ALA A 280 5.10 -16.95 -9.51
N HIS A 281 3.94 -16.44 -9.08
CA HIS A 281 2.68 -17.20 -9.16
C HIS A 281 2.11 -17.28 -10.57
N ALA A 282 2.22 -16.21 -11.36
CA ALA A 282 1.64 -16.15 -12.70
C ALA A 282 2.50 -16.88 -13.75
N CYS A 283 3.81 -16.90 -13.57
CA CYS A 283 4.75 -17.47 -14.53
C CYS A 283 4.85 -19.00 -14.37
N GLY A 284 4.64 -19.74 -15.47
CA GLY A 284 4.64 -21.20 -15.46
C GLY A 284 6.02 -21.86 -15.30
N SER A 285 7.12 -21.12 -15.49
CA SER A 285 8.48 -21.67 -15.41
C SER A 285 9.51 -20.64 -14.94
N PRO A 286 10.67 -21.08 -14.43
CA PRO A 286 11.77 -20.18 -14.06
C PRO A 286 12.27 -19.33 -15.23
N ALA A 287 12.31 -19.89 -16.44
CA ALA A 287 12.74 -19.17 -17.63
C ALA A 287 11.75 -18.05 -18.02
N ALA A 288 10.44 -18.32 -17.96
CA ALA A 288 9.42 -17.30 -18.20
C ALA A 288 9.48 -16.20 -17.14
N LEU A 289 9.69 -16.58 -15.88
CA LEU A 289 9.84 -15.63 -14.78
C LEU A 289 11.11 -14.77 -14.92
N ALA A 290 12.24 -15.38 -15.27
CA ALA A 290 13.48 -14.65 -15.55
C ALA A 290 13.31 -13.66 -16.71
N ALA A 291 12.58 -14.05 -17.76
CA ALA A 291 12.26 -13.14 -18.87
C ALA A 291 11.39 -11.95 -18.40
N ALA A 292 10.37 -12.19 -17.57
CA ALA A 292 9.51 -11.12 -17.03
C ALA A 292 10.29 -10.14 -16.14
N TYR A 293 11.09 -10.63 -15.19
CA TYR A 293 11.96 -9.76 -14.38
C TYR A 293 13.01 -9.04 -15.24
N GLY A 294 13.60 -9.74 -16.22
CA GLY A 294 14.58 -9.20 -17.14
C GLY A 294 14.03 -8.06 -18.01
N GLN A 295 12.74 -8.10 -18.38
CA GLN A 295 12.07 -6.99 -19.08
C GLN A 295 12.10 -5.71 -18.24
N VAL A 296 11.77 -5.78 -16.95
CA VAL A 296 11.79 -4.63 -16.05
C VAL A 296 13.21 -4.12 -15.81
N ILE A 297 14.16 -5.03 -15.54
CA ILE A 297 15.57 -4.68 -15.36
C ILE A 297 16.11 -3.95 -16.59
N SER A 298 15.77 -4.43 -17.78
CA SER A 298 16.23 -3.84 -19.04
C SER A 298 15.53 -2.51 -19.33
N ALA A 299 14.22 -2.40 -19.07
CA ALA A 299 13.43 -1.20 -19.33
C ALA A 299 13.98 0.04 -18.60
N TYR A 300 14.48 -0.15 -17.38
CA TYR A 300 15.02 0.95 -16.57
C TYR A 300 16.54 0.88 -16.36
N GLY A 301 17.24 -0.07 -16.98
CA GLY A 301 18.68 -0.27 -16.79
C GLY A 301 19.05 -0.45 -15.32
N LEU A 302 18.33 -1.31 -14.60
CA LEU A 302 18.48 -1.50 -13.16
C LEU A 302 19.77 -2.26 -12.82
N SER A 303 20.43 -1.80 -11.77
CA SER A 303 21.53 -2.50 -11.08
C SER A 303 21.06 -3.16 -9.78
N GLN A 304 19.86 -2.82 -9.29
CA GLN A 304 19.31 -3.30 -8.03
C GLN A 304 17.82 -3.62 -8.15
N VAL A 305 17.40 -4.74 -7.55
CA VAL A 305 16.00 -5.17 -7.49
C VAL A 305 15.65 -5.64 -6.08
N ASP A 306 14.37 -5.49 -5.73
CA ASP A 306 13.78 -5.98 -4.49
C ASP A 306 12.67 -6.99 -4.79
N PHE A 307 12.57 -8.02 -3.95
CA PHE A 307 11.48 -8.99 -3.99
C PHE A 307 10.75 -8.91 -2.66
N ASP A 308 9.65 -8.20 -2.65
CA ASP A 308 8.77 -8.04 -1.49
C ASP A 308 7.77 -9.19 -1.47
N ILE A 309 8.02 -10.18 -0.61
CA ILE A 309 7.32 -11.45 -0.61
C ILE A 309 6.49 -11.60 0.66
N GLU A 310 5.18 -11.43 0.48
CA GLU A 310 4.23 -11.31 1.58
C GLU A 310 3.14 -12.40 1.54
N GLY A 311 2.35 -12.47 2.61
CA GLY A 311 1.13 -13.27 2.67
C GLY A 311 1.29 -14.71 2.19
N SER A 312 0.39 -15.16 1.32
CA SER A 312 0.44 -16.54 0.78
C SER A 312 1.65 -16.80 -0.11
N SER A 313 2.20 -15.77 -0.76
CA SER A 313 3.39 -15.91 -1.61
C SER A 313 4.60 -16.39 -0.84
N LEU A 314 4.73 -15.96 0.42
CA LEU A 314 5.81 -16.38 1.29
C LEU A 314 5.79 -17.89 1.58
N SER A 315 4.60 -18.48 1.66
CA SER A 315 4.40 -19.91 1.94
C SER A 315 4.41 -20.83 0.71
N ASP A 316 4.34 -20.27 -0.50
CA ASP A 316 4.33 -21.05 -1.74
C ASP A 316 5.75 -21.47 -2.13
N THR A 317 6.12 -22.69 -1.72
CA THR A 317 7.46 -23.24 -1.98
C THR A 317 7.76 -23.43 -3.46
N ALA A 318 6.76 -23.70 -4.31
CA ALA A 318 6.96 -23.86 -5.74
C ALA A 318 7.22 -22.51 -6.42
N ALA A 319 6.48 -21.46 -6.04
CA ALA A 319 6.74 -20.09 -6.50
C ALA A 319 8.10 -19.59 -5.99
N ASN A 320 8.44 -19.85 -4.73
CA ASN A 320 9.75 -19.48 -4.15
C ASN A 320 10.91 -20.15 -4.89
N ASP A 321 10.81 -21.45 -5.20
CA ASP A 321 11.84 -22.18 -5.94
C ASP A 321 12.01 -21.63 -7.36
N ARG A 322 10.88 -21.36 -8.04
CA ARG A 322 10.86 -20.73 -9.36
C ARG A 322 11.53 -19.35 -9.33
N ARG A 323 11.21 -18.54 -8.32
CA ARG A 323 11.79 -17.20 -8.11
C ARG A 323 13.29 -17.27 -7.90
N ALA A 324 13.74 -18.15 -7.01
CA ALA A 324 15.15 -18.33 -6.73
C ALA A 324 15.96 -18.75 -7.98
N GLN A 325 15.45 -19.69 -8.76
CA GLN A 325 16.09 -20.12 -10.00
C GLN A 325 16.13 -19.00 -11.06
N ALA A 326 15.06 -18.22 -11.19
CA ALA A 326 15.00 -17.08 -12.09
C ALA A 326 15.99 -15.97 -11.71
N ILE A 327 16.05 -15.63 -10.42
CA ILE A 327 17.00 -14.62 -9.90
C ILE A 327 18.44 -15.07 -10.12
N ALA A 328 18.77 -16.33 -9.78
CA ALA A 328 20.12 -16.85 -9.97
C ALA A 328 20.53 -16.83 -11.45
N GLN A 329 19.59 -17.06 -12.37
CA GLN A 329 19.84 -16.91 -13.81
C GLN A 329 20.14 -15.44 -14.17
N LEU A 330 19.34 -14.49 -13.73
CA LEU A 330 19.54 -13.07 -14.01
C LEU A 330 20.87 -12.52 -13.48
N GLN A 331 21.30 -12.98 -12.29
CA GLN A 331 22.61 -12.61 -11.75
C GLN A 331 23.76 -13.18 -12.59
N ARG A 332 23.65 -14.42 -13.08
CA ARG A 332 24.63 -14.99 -14.02
C ARG A 332 24.66 -14.24 -15.35
N ASP A 333 23.50 -13.88 -15.88
CA ASP A 333 23.39 -13.12 -17.13
C ASP A 333 24.02 -11.74 -16.99
N ALA A 334 23.74 -11.03 -15.88
CA ALA A 334 24.38 -9.76 -15.57
C ALA A 334 25.91 -9.92 -15.46
N ALA A 335 26.39 -10.93 -14.73
CA ALA A 335 27.82 -11.20 -14.56
C ALA A 335 28.52 -11.51 -15.90
N SER A 336 27.86 -12.25 -16.80
CA SER A 336 28.38 -12.55 -18.15
C SER A 336 28.59 -11.29 -19.00
N GLN A 337 27.88 -10.20 -18.66
CA GLN A 337 27.98 -8.89 -19.30
C GLN A 337 28.87 -7.92 -18.51
N GLY A 338 29.61 -8.40 -17.51
CA GLY A 338 30.45 -7.57 -16.65
C GLY A 338 29.67 -6.64 -15.71
N ARG A 339 28.38 -6.92 -15.48
CA ARG A 339 27.51 -6.16 -14.58
C ARG A 339 27.24 -6.95 -13.30
N ARG A 340 26.91 -6.24 -12.22
CA ARG A 340 26.34 -6.81 -11.01
C ARG A 340 24.86 -6.48 -10.95
N LEU A 341 24.06 -7.42 -10.44
CA LEU A 341 22.66 -7.22 -10.12
C LEU A 341 22.47 -7.49 -8.63
N ASP A 342 22.24 -6.41 -7.88
CA ASP A 342 22.01 -6.48 -6.44
C ASP A 342 20.57 -6.92 -6.16
N VAL A 343 20.40 -7.93 -5.33
CA VAL A 343 19.10 -8.53 -5.02
C VAL A 343 18.76 -8.34 -3.55
N SER A 344 17.58 -7.83 -3.24
CA SER A 344 17.04 -7.86 -1.88
C SER A 344 15.76 -8.66 -1.78
N PHE A 345 15.53 -9.19 -0.58
CA PHE A 345 14.23 -9.70 -0.19
C PHE A 345 13.67 -8.82 0.91
N THR A 346 12.47 -8.29 0.69
CA THR A 346 11.68 -7.59 1.70
C THR A 346 10.64 -8.56 2.26
N LEU A 347 10.64 -8.76 3.58
CA LEU A 347 9.91 -9.85 4.21
C LEU A 347 9.16 -9.39 5.47
N PRO A 348 7.96 -9.94 5.73
CA PRO A 348 7.26 -9.75 7.00
C PRO A 348 8.09 -10.29 8.17
N VAL A 349 8.01 -9.59 9.30
CA VAL A 349 8.82 -9.91 10.49
C VAL A 349 7.96 -9.78 11.74
N LEU A 350 8.34 -10.49 12.80
CA LEU A 350 7.84 -10.27 14.15
C LEU A 350 8.92 -9.56 14.98
N PRO A 351 8.62 -9.03 16.19
CA PRO A 351 9.68 -8.59 17.09
C PRO A 351 10.72 -9.68 17.39
N SER A 352 10.33 -10.97 17.26
CA SER A 352 11.21 -12.12 17.38
C SER A 352 11.98 -12.51 16.08
N GLY A 353 11.94 -11.67 15.05
CA GLY A 353 12.59 -11.91 13.76
C GLY A 353 11.65 -12.50 12.69
N LEU A 354 12.23 -13.00 11.61
CA LEU A 354 11.48 -13.62 10.52
C LEU A 354 10.74 -14.86 11.02
N THR A 355 9.56 -15.10 10.45
CA THR A 355 8.86 -16.37 10.59
C THR A 355 9.65 -17.49 9.90
N GLN A 356 9.34 -18.76 10.23
CA GLN A 356 10.03 -19.89 9.62
C GLN A 356 9.89 -19.93 8.08
N THR A 357 8.78 -19.45 7.52
CA THR A 357 8.60 -19.35 6.07
C THR A 357 9.51 -18.30 5.44
N GLY A 358 9.76 -17.17 6.12
CA GLY A 358 10.74 -16.18 5.69
C GLY A 358 12.16 -16.74 5.69
N VAL A 359 12.54 -17.45 6.75
CA VAL A 359 13.84 -18.14 6.82
C VAL A 359 13.97 -19.18 5.70
N ALA A 360 12.95 -20.01 5.48
CA ALA A 360 12.95 -21.04 4.45
C ALA A 360 13.05 -20.46 3.02
N LEU A 361 12.45 -19.29 2.77
CA LEU A 361 12.60 -18.57 1.50
C LEU A 361 14.07 -18.17 1.26
N LEU A 362 14.74 -17.62 2.28
CA LEU A 362 16.15 -17.23 2.18
C LEU A 362 17.08 -18.44 2.01
N GLU A 363 16.81 -19.53 2.73
CA GLU A 363 17.52 -20.80 2.56
C GLU A 363 17.36 -21.36 1.14
N ASN A 364 16.14 -21.33 0.59
CA ASN A 364 15.88 -21.76 -0.78
C ASN A 364 16.64 -20.89 -1.78
N ALA A 365 16.60 -19.55 -1.64
CA ALA A 365 17.35 -18.63 -2.47
C ALA A 365 18.85 -18.96 -2.47
N ARG A 366 19.45 -19.15 -1.29
CA ARG A 366 20.85 -19.57 -1.13
C ARG A 366 21.13 -20.91 -1.82
N GLN A 367 20.29 -21.91 -1.60
CA GLN A 367 20.46 -23.26 -2.17
C GLN A 367 20.38 -23.28 -3.70
N ARG A 368 19.63 -22.34 -4.31
CA ARG A 368 19.55 -22.18 -5.77
C ARG A 368 20.62 -21.26 -6.35
N GLY A 369 21.54 -20.76 -5.51
CA GLY A 369 22.68 -19.96 -5.94
C GLY A 369 22.37 -18.48 -6.14
N VAL A 370 21.30 -17.97 -5.52
CA VAL A 370 21.05 -16.53 -5.45
C VAL A 370 22.08 -15.90 -4.52
N THR A 371 22.83 -14.92 -5.02
CA THR A 371 23.55 -14.00 -4.15
C THR A 371 22.53 -12.97 -3.68
N VAL A 372 21.96 -13.20 -2.49
CA VAL A 372 21.17 -12.12 -1.87
C VAL A 372 22.17 -10.99 -1.55
N ASP A 373 21.77 -9.73 -1.56
CA ASP A 373 22.61 -8.58 -1.18
C ASP A 373 22.04 -7.82 0.01
N ALA A 374 20.73 -7.90 0.26
CA ALA A 374 20.16 -7.56 1.58
C ALA A 374 18.88 -8.32 1.92
N VAL A 375 18.58 -8.39 3.21
CA VAL A 375 17.30 -8.84 3.77
C VAL A 375 16.69 -7.65 4.49
N ASN A 376 15.62 -7.11 3.92
CA ASN A 376 14.91 -5.95 4.43
C ASN A 376 13.68 -6.44 5.22
N VAL A 377 13.56 -6.04 6.48
CA VAL A 377 12.44 -6.47 7.33
C VAL A 377 11.36 -5.40 7.38
N MET A 378 10.11 -5.80 7.14
CA MET A 378 8.95 -4.92 7.28
C MET A 378 8.54 -4.84 8.75
N ALA A 379 9.12 -3.89 9.47
CA ALA A 379 8.90 -3.68 10.89
C ALA A 379 7.59 -2.91 11.15
N MET A 380 6.48 -3.53 10.76
CA MET A 380 5.13 -2.97 10.76
C MET A 380 4.10 -4.09 10.95
N ASP A 381 2.89 -3.71 11.32
CA ASP A 381 1.71 -4.57 11.38
C ASP A 381 1.92 -5.87 12.16
N PHE A 382 2.59 -5.75 13.32
CA PHE A 382 2.92 -6.90 14.15
C PHE A 382 1.67 -7.56 14.76
N GLY A 383 0.70 -6.74 15.17
CA GLY A 383 -0.48 -7.13 15.93
C GLY A 383 -0.24 -7.16 17.44
N ASP A 384 -1.26 -6.74 18.20
CA ASP A 384 -1.21 -6.61 19.66
C ASP A 384 -0.87 -7.93 20.40
N GLY A 385 -1.06 -9.09 19.76
CA GLY A 385 -0.74 -10.39 20.35
C GLY A 385 0.75 -10.65 20.52
N VAL A 386 1.59 -10.08 19.65
CA VAL A 386 3.05 -10.25 19.65
C VAL A 386 3.79 -8.95 19.99
N ALA A 387 3.15 -7.80 19.76
CA ALA A 387 3.64 -6.47 20.11
C ALA A 387 2.60 -5.72 20.99
N PRO A 388 2.34 -6.17 22.24
CA PRO A 388 1.28 -5.61 23.08
C PRO A 388 1.55 -4.16 23.45
N ASN A 389 0.51 -3.31 23.53
CA ASN A 389 0.53 -1.85 23.77
C ASN A 389 1.60 -1.08 22.95
N PRO A 390 1.50 -1.10 21.61
CA PRO A 390 2.54 -0.59 20.72
C PRO A 390 2.73 0.93 20.74
N ASP A 391 1.79 1.68 21.31
CA ASP A 391 1.86 3.14 21.41
C ASP A 391 3.17 3.63 22.06
N GLY A 392 3.95 4.41 21.30
CA GLY A 392 5.25 4.93 21.72
C GLY A 392 6.37 3.88 21.84
N ARG A 393 6.16 2.66 21.32
CA ARG A 393 7.12 1.54 21.38
C ARG A 393 7.46 0.93 20.03
N MET A 394 6.88 1.45 18.95
CA MET A 394 7.09 0.89 17.61
C MET A 394 8.56 0.93 17.16
N GLY A 395 9.33 1.95 17.55
CA GLY A 395 10.76 1.99 17.28
C GLY A 395 11.53 0.87 17.99
N GLY A 396 11.13 0.54 19.23
CA GLY A 396 11.66 -0.60 19.98
C GLY A 396 11.34 -1.92 19.31
N TYR A 397 10.08 -2.15 18.91
CA TYR A 397 9.70 -3.37 18.20
C TYR A 397 10.41 -3.54 16.85
N ALA A 398 10.62 -2.44 16.13
CA ALA A 398 11.42 -2.47 14.91
C ALA A 398 12.88 -2.88 15.18
N ILE A 399 13.49 -2.34 16.22
CA ILE A 399 14.86 -2.70 16.65
C ILE A 399 14.95 -4.17 17.07
N ASP A 400 13.99 -4.66 17.85
CA ASP A 400 13.94 -6.06 18.27
C ASP A 400 13.84 -6.99 17.04
N SER A 401 12.97 -6.63 16.08
CA SER A 401 12.75 -7.43 14.88
C SER A 401 14.00 -7.57 13.99
N VAL A 402 14.73 -6.47 13.76
CA VAL A 402 15.96 -6.51 12.95
C VAL A 402 17.10 -7.18 13.71
N THR A 403 17.15 -7.03 15.04
CA THR A 403 18.15 -7.70 15.89
C THR A 403 17.98 -9.21 15.89
N ALA A 404 16.75 -9.70 16.02
CA ALA A 404 16.47 -11.13 15.94
C ALA A 404 16.72 -11.68 14.53
N THR A 405 16.36 -10.91 13.50
CA THR A 405 16.62 -11.28 12.10
C THR A 405 18.11 -11.36 11.78
N GLN A 406 18.97 -10.56 12.44
CA GLN A 406 20.43 -10.63 12.25
C GLN A 406 20.96 -12.03 12.53
N ALA A 407 20.53 -12.64 13.63
CA ALA A 407 20.97 -13.98 14.01
C ALA A 407 20.52 -15.03 13.00
N GLN A 408 19.31 -14.88 12.46
CA GLN A 408 18.77 -15.77 11.42
C GLN A 408 19.56 -15.63 10.11
N VAL A 409 19.77 -14.39 9.62
CA VAL A 409 20.53 -14.11 8.40
C VAL A 409 21.97 -14.57 8.51
N LYS A 410 22.61 -14.35 9.68
CA LYS A 410 23.94 -14.89 9.99
C LYS A 410 23.98 -16.41 9.80
N GLY A 411 23.01 -17.12 10.38
CA GLY A 411 22.92 -18.59 10.30
C GLY A 411 22.68 -19.10 8.88
N VAL A 412 21.71 -18.52 8.17
CA VAL A 412 21.34 -18.94 6.80
C VAL A 412 22.51 -18.80 5.83
N PHE A 413 23.24 -17.69 5.90
CA PHE A 413 24.30 -17.37 4.95
C PHE A 413 25.71 -17.70 5.44
N GLY A 414 25.88 -18.11 6.70
CA GLY A 414 27.18 -18.44 7.29
C GLY A 414 28.10 -17.23 7.45
N LEU A 415 27.54 -16.08 7.83
CA LEU A 415 28.22 -14.79 7.91
C LEU A 415 28.86 -14.54 9.29
N SER A 416 29.82 -13.62 9.35
CA SER A 416 30.20 -12.98 10.60
C SER A 416 29.09 -12.04 11.11
N ASP A 417 29.18 -11.57 12.36
CA ASP A 417 28.20 -10.63 12.89
C ASP A 417 28.16 -9.30 12.13
N THR A 418 29.33 -8.75 11.78
CA THR A 418 29.45 -7.52 11.01
C THR A 418 28.86 -7.67 9.61
N GLU A 419 29.17 -8.78 8.93
CA GLU A 419 28.60 -9.05 7.60
C GLU A 419 27.09 -9.21 7.68
N ALA A 420 26.56 -9.93 8.68
CA ALA A 420 25.13 -10.09 8.86
C ALA A 420 24.41 -8.75 9.11
N TRP A 421 24.98 -7.85 9.91
CA TRP A 421 24.42 -6.50 10.08
C TRP A 421 24.44 -5.69 8.78
N SER A 422 25.56 -5.70 8.05
CA SER A 422 25.67 -5.04 6.74
C SER A 422 24.76 -5.63 5.66
N ARG A 423 24.09 -6.75 5.97
CA ARG A 423 23.14 -7.44 5.11
C ARG A 423 21.68 -7.11 5.41
N LEU A 424 21.42 -6.45 6.52
CA LEU A 424 20.07 -6.17 6.96
C LEU A 424 19.65 -4.78 6.54
N ALA A 425 18.36 -4.65 6.26
CA ALA A 425 17.68 -3.38 6.18
C ALA A 425 16.38 -3.44 6.99
N VAL A 426 15.84 -2.28 7.34
CA VAL A 426 14.59 -2.16 8.11
C VAL A 426 13.66 -1.14 7.45
N THR A 427 12.41 -1.53 7.29
CA THR A 427 11.34 -0.70 6.71
C THR A 427 10.17 -0.69 7.68
N PRO A 428 10.03 0.34 8.54
CA PRO A 428 8.81 0.59 9.29
C PRO A 428 7.74 1.22 8.41
N MET A 429 6.48 1.08 8.78
CA MET A 429 5.39 1.89 8.24
C MET A 429 5.27 3.16 9.07
N ILE A 430 5.29 4.35 8.45
CA ILE A 430 5.26 5.62 9.20
C ILE A 430 3.84 6.00 9.63
N GLY A 431 3.67 6.71 10.73
CA GLY A 431 2.33 7.13 11.15
C GLY A 431 1.46 5.97 11.65
N VAL A 432 0.16 6.03 11.39
CA VAL A 432 -0.77 4.96 11.76
C VAL A 432 -0.61 3.78 10.79
N ASN A 433 -0.41 2.58 11.34
CA ASN A 433 -0.30 1.33 10.58
C ASN A 433 -1.69 0.71 10.29
N ASP A 434 -1.74 -0.40 9.55
CA ASP A 434 -2.99 -1.11 9.27
C ASP A 434 -3.57 -1.73 10.56
N VAL A 435 -2.69 -2.15 11.47
CA VAL A 435 -3.05 -2.37 12.89
C VAL A 435 -3.19 -1.01 13.58
N ARG A 436 -4.43 -0.53 13.75
CA ARG A 436 -4.72 0.85 14.24
C ARG A 436 -4.07 1.23 15.57
N THR A 437 -3.77 0.27 16.44
CA THR A 437 -3.09 0.52 17.73
C THR A 437 -1.62 0.84 17.54
N GLU A 438 -1.02 0.41 16.43
CA GLU A 438 0.37 0.64 16.07
C GLU A 438 0.53 1.99 15.38
N VAL A 439 1.24 2.90 16.05
CA VAL A 439 1.52 4.25 15.55
C VAL A 439 3.02 4.51 15.63
N PHE A 440 3.68 4.47 14.46
CA PHE A 440 5.10 4.76 14.32
C PHE A 440 5.34 6.27 14.19
N ARG A 441 5.86 6.88 15.25
CA ARG A 441 6.04 8.33 15.33
C ARG A 441 7.42 8.77 14.88
N GLN A 442 7.58 10.08 14.75
CA GLN A 442 8.86 10.73 14.47
C GLN A 442 9.94 10.37 15.50
N SER A 443 9.57 10.11 16.76
CA SER A 443 10.49 9.62 17.79
C SER A 443 11.01 8.22 17.49
N ASP A 444 10.14 7.33 17.01
CA ASP A 444 10.49 5.97 16.60
C ASP A 444 11.42 6.01 15.37
N ALA A 445 11.13 6.90 14.40
CA ALA A 445 11.98 7.12 13.24
C ALA A 445 13.41 7.51 13.62
N ARG A 446 13.57 8.46 14.56
CA ARG A 446 14.88 8.85 15.09
C ARG A 446 15.60 7.69 15.76
N GLN A 447 14.86 6.89 16.53
CA GLN A 447 15.40 5.73 17.23
C GLN A 447 15.93 4.67 16.25
N VAL A 448 15.12 4.30 15.25
CA VAL A 448 15.48 3.31 14.24
C VAL A 448 16.64 3.79 13.37
N ALA A 449 16.63 5.06 12.94
CA ALA A 449 17.72 5.61 12.14
C ALA A 449 19.06 5.58 12.90
N ALA A 450 19.06 5.99 14.18
CA ALA A 450 20.25 5.96 15.02
C ALA A 450 20.78 4.54 15.23
N PHE A 451 19.89 3.57 15.51
CA PHE A 451 20.26 2.17 15.63
C PHE A 451 20.85 1.64 14.32
N ALA A 452 20.19 1.94 13.19
CA ALA A 452 20.60 1.42 11.89
C ALA A 452 21.99 1.94 11.48
N ALA A 453 22.26 3.23 11.71
CA ALA A 453 23.57 3.83 11.50
C ALA A 453 24.63 3.21 12.43
N GLN A 454 24.33 3.08 13.73
CA GLN A 454 25.23 2.51 14.72
C GLN A 454 25.67 1.08 14.37
N HIS A 455 24.75 0.27 13.83
CA HIS A 455 25.01 -1.12 13.48
C HIS A 455 25.48 -1.32 12.03
N GLY A 456 25.57 -0.25 11.23
CA GLY A 456 26.03 -0.31 9.85
C GLY A 456 25.11 -1.16 8.96
N LEU A 457 23.79 -0.99 9.10
CA LEU A 457 22.82 -1.67 8.23
C LEU A 457 23.05 -1.32 6.75
N ALA A 458 22.64 -2.24 5.86
CA ALA A 458 22.70 -2.02 4.41
C ALA A 458 22.00 -0.71 4.03
N TRP A 459 20.76 -0.55 4.53
CA TRP A 459 19.99 0.70 4.53
C TRP A 459 18.85 0.61 5.55
N TRP A 460 18.11 1.70 5.69
CA TRP A 460 16.78 1.72 6.27
C TRP A 460 15.83 2.46 5.34
N SER A 461 14.54 2.28 5.55
CA SER A 461 13.50 2.74 4.64
C SER A 461 12.25 3.11 5.42
N MET A 462 11.15 3.33 4.69
CA MET A 462 9.83 3.49 5.25
C MET A 462 8.76 3.11 4.22
N TRP A 463 7.62 2.62 4.71
CA TRP A 463 6.36 2.58 3.98
C TRP A 463 5.46 3.75 4.43
N SER A 464 5.29 4.79 3.62
CA SER A 464 5.96 5.07 2.35
C SER A 464 6.15 6.58 2.18
N LEU A 465 6.94 6.99 1.19
CA LEU A 465 7.18 8.41 0.89
C LEU A 465 5.92 9.18 0.49
N THR A 466 4.95 8.49 -0.14
CA THR A 466 3.65 9.08 -0.49
C THR A 466 2.80 9.38 0.76
N ARG A 467 3.14 8.80 1.91
CA ARG A 467 2.48 9.01 3.20
C ARG A 467 3.15 10.10 4.05
N ASP A 468 4.33 10.59 3.68
CA ASP A 468 5.12 11.51 4.51
C ASP A 468 4.63 12.97 4.40
N GLN A 469 3.37 13.18 4.75
CA GLN A 469 2.70 14.47 4.77
C GLN A 469 1.48 14.45 5.71
N PRO A 470 1.05 15.62 6.24
CA PRO A 470 -0.17 15.71 7.02
C PRO A 470 -1.40 15.34 6.16
N CYS A 471 -2.40 14.73 6.79
CA CYS A 471 -3.65 14.39 6.10
C CYS A 471 -4.54 15.62 5.89
N PRO A 472 -5.24 15.71 4.75
CA PRO A 472 -6.37 16.62 4.61
C PRO A 472 -7.39 16.37 5.73
N GLY A 473 -7.75 17.41 6.48
CA GLY A 473 -8.66 17.28 7.63
C GLY A 473 -8.00 16.96 8.98
N GLY A 474 -6.67 16.81 9.02
CA GLY A 474 -5.91 16.58 10.26
C GLY A 474 -5.68 15.09 10.56
N PRO A 475 -5.17 14.77 11.76
CA PRO A 475 -4.86 13.40 12.17
C PRO A 475 -6.07 12.45 12.10
N ALA A 476 -5.80 11.18 11.86
CA ALA A 476 -6.80 10.12 11.82
C ALA A 476 -6.31 8.89 12.59
N ASP A 477 -7.21 8.00 12.98
CA ASP A 477 -6.93 6.76 13.71
C ASP A 477 -6.86 5.52 12.80
N PHE A 478 -6.67 5.73 11.49
CA PHE A 478 -6.55 4.68 10.49
C PHE A 478 -5.47 5.02 9.46
N ALA A 479 -4.85 4.00 8.87
CA ALA A 479 -3.85 4.15 7.83
C ALA A 479 -4.45 4.73 6.54
N GLN A 480 -3.66 5.56 5.85
CA GLN A 480 -3.99 6.11 4.54
C GLN A 480 -2.78 5.99 3.61
N ALA A 481 -3.00 5.73 2.32
CA ALA A 481 -1.92 5.57 1.34
C ALA A 481 -1.22 6.89 0.97
N THR A 482 -1.87 8.02 1.24
CA THR A 482 -1.45 9.37 0.81
C THR A 482 -1.05 10.29 1.96
N CYS A 483 -1.13 9.85 3.21
CA CYS A 483 -0.68 10.63 4.37
C CYS A 483 -0.46 9.70 5.58
N SER A 484 0.23 10.19 6.61
CA SER A 484 0.63 9.36 7.75
C SER A 484 -0.45 9.23 8.83
N SER A 485 -1.53 9.99 8.71
CA SER A 485 -2.55 10.16 9.75
C SER A 485 -2.04 10.79 11.04
N LEU A 486 -0.88 11.44 11.01
CA LEU A 486 -0.32 12.21 12.13
C LEU A 486 -0.26 13.72 11.83
N ASP A 487 -0.16 14.49 12.90
CA ASP A 487 0.34 15.86 12.82
C ASP A 487 1.83 15.83 12.48
N GLN A 488 2.17 16.34 11.30
CA GLN A 488 3.54 16.43 10.81
C GLN A 488 3.70 17.53 9.78
N GLN A 489 4.95 17.89 9.49
CA GLN A 489 5.27 18.66 8.28
C GLN A 489 5.44 17.72 7.07
N PRO A 490 5.22 18.20 5.83
CA PRO A 490 5.58 17.44 4.64
C PRO A 490 7.07 17.05 4.66
N LEU A 491 7.35 15.79 4.33
CA LEU A 491 8.68 15.17 4.28
C LEU A 491 9.40 15.12 5.65
N GLU A 492 8.69 15.13 6.76
CA GLU A 492 9.29 15.13 8.10
C GLU A 492 10.00 13.80 8.41
N PHE A 493 9.37 12.65 8.14
CA PHE A 493 10.01 11.34 8.34
C PHE A 493 11.22 11.17 7.44
N THR A 494 11.12 11.62 6.19
CA THR A 494 12.22 11.63 5.22
C THR A 494 13.41 12.41 5.75
N ARG A 495 13.21 13.62 6.27
CA ARG A 495 14.30 14.42 6.85
C ARG A 495 14.92 13.73 8.07
N ILE A 496 14.11 13.10 8.92
CA ILE A 496 14.60 12.36 10.10
C ILE A 496 15.48 11.18 9.68
N PHE A 497 14.99 10.33 8.78
CA PHE A 497 15.74 9.17 8.33
C PHE A 497 16.97 9.55 7.51
N ALA A 498 16.88 10.59 6.68
CA ALA A 498 18.01 11.09 5.90
C ALA A 498 19.11 11.69 6.78
N ALA A 499 18.75 12.40 7.86
CA ALA A 499 19.73 12.94 8.80
C ALA A 499 20.56 11.81 9.45
N GLY A 500 19.93 10.70 9.82
CA GLY A 500 20.63 9.52 10.33
C GLY A 500 21.58 8.86 9.32
N ALA A 501 21.44 9.13 8.01
CA ALA A 501 22.25 8.50 6.96
C ALA A 501 23.54 9.27 6.67
N THR A 502 23.71 10.42 7.33
CA THR A 502 24.85 11.32 7.18
C THR A 502 25.78 11.35 8.40
N GLY A 503 25.33 10.79 9.52
CA GLY A 503 26.12 10.62 10.74
C GLY A 503 26.62 9.20 10.87
#